data_AF-A0A4E0PSQ6-F1
#
_entry.id   AF-A0A4E0PSQ6-F1
#
_cell.length_a   1.000
_cell.length_b   1.000
_cell.length_c   1.000
_cell.angle_alpha   90.00
_cell.angle_beta   90.00
_cell.angle_gamma   90.00
#
_symmetry.space_group_name_H-M   'P 1'
#
loop_
_entity.id
_entity.type
_entity.pdbx_description
1 polymer ?
#
loop_
_entity_poly.entity_id
_entity_poly.type
_entity_poly.pdbx_seq_one_letter_code
_entity_poly.pdbx_strand_id
1 'polypeptide(L)'
;MTTVEKSTIKRYFNEYIETGGIPEYVKLMDDLYIKTLYENILYRDIIARYNLRNEQALKTTVYFAASNIAKEISFNSIKNLAGLSSATTIKEYFGYLENSYLVPKFSPSLKTQVYSNKKIYFVDTAIARILGYRTSEDYGRILENNVFMELKRRSQEVYYHRDKKECDFVIREGYRIREAIQVTKSMEDPDTMKRELDGLLEAMKTYDLQEGLILTTNGA
;
A
#
# COMPACT_ATOMS: atom_id res chain seq x y z
N MET A 1 9.22 7.27 28.33
CA MET A 1 10.03 7.49 27.11
C MET A 1 10.62 8.89 27.18
N THR A 2 11.94 9.00 27.22
CA THR A 2 12.69 10.27 27.30
C THR A 2 12.66 11.04 25.97
N THR A 3 13.01 12.32 25.98
CA THR A 3 13.15 13.14 24.75
C THR A 3 14.19 12.56 23.80
N VAL A 4 15.27 11.98 24.35
CA VAL A 4 16.33 11.34 23.57
C VAL A 4 15.79 10.07 22.89
N GLU A 5 15.11 9.20 23.63
CA GLU A 5 14.48 7.98 23.08
C GLU A 5 13.47 8.30 21.98
N LYS A 6 12.62 9.33 22.19
CA LYS A 6 11.68 9.83 21.17
C LYS A 6 12.38 10.24 19.88
N SER A 7 13.46 11.03 20.00
CA SER A 7 14.26 11.49 18.86
C SER A 7 14.91 10.33 18.11
N THR A 8 15.50 9.37 18.84
CA THR A 8 16.13 8.18 18.26
C THR A 8 15.12 7.31 17.52
N ILE A 9 13.95 7.05 18.10
CA ILE A 9 12.89 6.28 17.45
C ILE A 9 12.41 7.00 16.17
N LYS A 10 12.19 8.32 16.23
CA LYS A 10 11.78 9.11 15.07
C LYS A 10 12.81 9.04 13.94
N ARG A 11 14.10 9.09 14.28
CA ARG A 11 15.18 8.94 13.29
C ARG A 11 15.12 7.56 12.62
N TYR A 12 15.09 6.47 13.40
CA TYR A 12 15.03 5.12 12.83
C TYR A 12 13.76 4.86 12.02
N PHE A 13 12.63 5.43 12.45
CA PHE A 13 11.39 5.36 11.68
C PHE A 13 11.53 6.06 10.32
N ASN A 14 12.11 7.26 10.28
CA ASN A 14 12.34 7.96 9.02
C ASN A 14 13.32 7.20 8.11
N GLU A 15 14.40 6.64 8.68
CA GLU A 15 15.31 5.77 7.93
C GLU A 15 14.57 4.57 7.33
N TYR A 16 13.70 3.92 8.09
CA TYR A 16 12.88 2.79 7.61
C TYR A 16 11.91 3.20 6.51
N ILE A 17 11.25 4.36 6.62
CA ILE A 17 10.35 4.89 5.59
C ILE A 17 11.08 5.13 4.27
N GLU A 18 12.30 5.66 4.32
CA GLU A 18 13.10 5.95 3.12
C GLU A 18 13.73 4.70 2.50
N THR A 19 14.24 3.79 3.34
CA THR A 19 15.03 2.64 2.90
C THR A 19 14.23 1.36 2.73
N GLY A 20 13.09 1.20 3.41
CA GLY A 20 12.40 -0.07 3.52
C GLY A 20 13.06 -1.02 4.53
N GLY A 21 12.73 -2.30 4.47
CA GLY A 21 13.10 -3.33 5.44
C GLY A 21 13.86 -4.53 4.88
N ILE A 22 14.18 -4.56 3.59
CA ILE A 22 14.93 -5.67 2.98
C ILE A 22 16.36 -5.70 3.55
N PRO A 23 16.74 -6.73 4.34
CA PRO A 23 17.96 -6.68 5.14
C PRO A 23 19.24 -6.46 4.32
N GLU A 24 19.35 -7.11 3.17
CA GLU A 24 20.54 -6.99 2.32
C GLU A 24 20.62 -5.63 1.63
N TYR A 25 19.47 -5.08 1.24
CA TYR A 25 19.40 -3.73 0.70
C TYR A 25 19.76 -2.68 1.76
N VAL A 26 19.27 -2.81 3.00
CA VAL A 26 19.62 -1.89 4.10
C VAL A 26 21.13 -1.90 4.39
N LYS A 27 21.80 -3.04 4.23
CA LYS A 27 23.26 -3.15 4.44
C LYS A 27 24.07 -2.55 3.29
N LEU A 28 23.66 -2.81 2.05
CA LEU A 28 24.45 -2.49 0.86
C LEU A 28 24.07 -1.15 0.23
N MET A 29 22.83 -0.71 0.43
CA MET A 29 22.21 0.44 -0.24
C MET A 29 22.34 0.38 -1.78
N ASP A 30 22.30 -0.84 -2.32
CA ASP A 30 22.46 -1.11 -3.75
C ASP A 30 21.11 -1.36 -4.43
N ASP A 31 20.67 -0.40 -5.24
CA ASP A 31 19.43 -0.52 -6.00
C ASP A 31 19.46 -1.69 -7.01
N LEU A 32 20.65 -2.12 -7.47
CA LEU A 32 20.78 -3.28 -8.37
C LEU A 32 20.37 -4.58 -7.66
N TYR A 33 20.62 -4.69 -6.36
CA TYR A 33 20.17 -5.83 -5.57
C TYR A 33 18.65 -5.98 -5.63
N ILE A 34 17.90 -4.89 -5.42
CA ILE A 34 16.43 -4.93 -5.45
C ILE A 34 15.92 -5.23 -6.86
N LYS A 35 16.55 -4.68 -7.91
CA LYS A 35 16.21 -5.02 -9.30
C LYS A 35 16.40 -6.51 -9.56
N THR A 36 17.54 -7.07 -9.14
CA THR A 36 17.84 -8.50 -9.28
C THR A 36 16.88 -9.37 -8.49
N LEU A 37 16.53 -8.97 -7.26
CA LEU A 37 15.53 -9.65 -6.44
C LEU A 37 14.17 -9.67 -7.14
N TYR A 38 13.71 -8.51 -7.62
CA TYR A 38 12.48 -8.39 -8.39
C TYR A 38 12.48 -9.27 -9.64
N GLU A 39 13.56 -9.24 -10.43
CA GLU A 39 13.66 -10.06 -11.64
C GLU A 39 13.62 -11.55 -11.30
N ASN A 40 14.31 -12.00 -10.25
CA ASN A 40 14.25 -13.39 -9.82
C ASN A 40 12.83 -13.81 -9.44
N ILE A 41 12.09 -12.99 -8.68
CA ILE A 41 10.68 -13.25 -8.34
C ILE A 41 9.84 -13.31 -9.63
N LEU A 42 10.02 -12.32 -10.51
CA LEU A 42 9.26 -12.23 -11.76
C LEU A 42 9.46 -13.45 -12.65
N TYR A 43 10.71 -13.85 -12.90
CA TYR A 43 11.01 -14.93 -13.84
C TYR A 43 10.79 -16.31 -13.22
N ARG A 44 11.25 -16.54 -11.98
CA ARG A 44 11.21 -17.87 -11.36
C ARG A 44 9.86 -18.18 -10.75
N ASP A 45 9.27 -17.22 -10.03
CA ASP A 45 8.06 -17.48 -9.25
C ASP A 45 6.77 -17.21 -10.03
N ILE A 46 6.84 -16.38 -11.07
CA ILE A 46 5.66 -16.01 -11.88
C ILE A 46 5.76 -16.54 -13.31
N ILE A 47 6.69 -16.05 -14.13
CA ILE A 47 6.73 -16.35 -15.57
C ILE A 47 6.91 -17.86 -15.81
N ALA A 48 7.90 -18.49 -15.17
CA ALA A 48 8.13 -19.92 -15.30
C ALA A 48 6.99 -20.76 -14.71
N ARG A 49 6.47 -20.36 -13.54
CA ARG A 49 5.42 -21.11 -12.82
C ARG A 49 4.09 -21.13 -13.55
N TYR A 50 3.69 -20.01 -14.15
CA TYR A 50 2.41 -19.87 -14.85
C TYR A 50 2.53 -19.91 -16.38
N ASN A 51 3.74 -20.22 -16.90
CA ASN A 51 4.05 -20.28 -18.32
C ASN A 51 3.60 -19.01 -19.08
N LEU A 52 3.94 -17.84 -18.51
CA LEU A 52 3.45 -16.57 -19.01
C LEU A 52 4.17 -16.17 -20.31
N ARG A 53 3.40 -15.89 -21.37
CA ARG A 53 3.96 -15.50 -22.67
C ARG A 53 4.23 -14.01 -22.81
N ASN A 54 3.45 -13.15 -22.14
CA ASN A 54 3.54 -11.70 -22.27
C ASN A 54 4.19 -11.08 -21.03
N GLU A 55 5.51 -11.24 -20.93
CA GLU A 55 6.32 -10.70 -19.84
C GLU A 55 6.26 -9.18 -19.75
N GLN A 56 6.21 -8.50 -20.90
CA GLN A 56 6.18 -7.04 -20.95
C GLN A 56 4.92 -6.49 -20.29
N ALA A 57 3.76 -7.11 -20.54
CA ALA A 57 2.52 -6.70 -19.89
C ALA A 57 2.56 -6.88 -18.36
N LEU A 58 3.23 -7.93 -17.87
CA LEU A 58 3.43 -8.13 -16.43
C LEU A 58 4.37 -7.06 -15.85
N LYS A 59 5.50 -6.78 -16.50
CA LYS A 59 6.42 -5.70 -16.08
C LYS A 59 5.73 -4.35 -16.05
N THR A 60 4.93 -4.01 -17.07
CA THR A 60 4.12 -2.79 -17.10
C THR A 60 3.11 -2.74 -15.96
N THR A 61 2.50 -3.88 -15.61
CA THR A 61 1.57 -3.99 -14.48
C THR A 61 2.27 -3.68 -13.17
N VAL A 62 3.45 -4.28 -12.92
CA VAL A 62 4.23 -4.02 -11.69
C VAL A 62 4.70 -2.56 -11.63
N TYR A 63 5.23 -2.02 -12.73
CA TYR A 63 5.65 -0.63 -12.82
C TYR A 63 4.52 0.35 -12.47
N PHE A 64 3.33 0.11 -13.03
CA PHE A 64 2.16 0.95 -12.75
C PHE A 64 1.72 0.83 -11.29
N ALA A 65 1.70 -0.38 -10.74
CA ALA A 65 1.35 -0.61 -9.33
C ALA A 65 2.34 0.07 -8.39
N ALA A 66 3.65 -0.07 -8.64
CA ALA A 66 4.72 0.56 -7.87
C ALA A 66 4.62 2.09 -7.89
N SER A 67 4.35 2.67 -9.06
CA SER A 67 4.17 4.12 -9.24
C SER A 67 2.89 4.66 -8.60
N ASN A 68 1.96 3.76 -8.23
CA ASN A 68 0.67 4.11 -7.64
C ASN A 68 0.41 3.37 -6.32
N ILE A 69 1.48 3.11 -5.57
CA ILE A 69 1.41 2.51 -4.23
C ILE A 69 0.42 3.27 -3.33
N ALA A 70 -0.40 2.53 -2.59
CA ALA A 70 -1.45 3.00 -1.70
C ALA A 70 -2.56 3.86 -2.37
N LYS A 71 -2.54 4.06 -3.69
CA LYS A 71 -3.59 4.79 -4.42
C LYS A 71 -4.65 3.82 -4.92
N GLU A 72 -5.87 4.30 -5.04
CA GLU A 72 -6.89 3.59 -5.81
C GLU A 72 -6.46 3.50 -7.28
N ILE A 73 -6.40 2.26 -7.79
CA ILE A 73 -6.15 2.00 -9.20
C ILE A 73 -7.25 1.14 -9.81
N SER A 74 -7.50 1.37 -11.10
CA SER A 74 -8.42 0.57 -11.90
C SER A 74 -7.68 -0.43 -12.77
N PHE A 75 -8.09 -1.70 -12.74
CA PHE A 75 -7.53 -2.72 -13.62
C PHE A 75 -7.70 -2.39 -15.10
N ASN A 76 -8.73 -1.61 -15.48
CA ASN A 76 -8.89 -1.15 -16.86
C ASN A 76 -7.80 -0.16 -17.28
N SER A 77 -7.36 0.72 -16.38
CA SER A 77 -6.27 1.67 -16.66
C SER A 77 -4.96 0.93 -16.93
N ILE A 78 -4.67 -0.10 -16.11
CA ILE A 78 -3.47 -0.93 -16.26
C ILE A 78 -3.56 -1.76 -17.53
N LYS A 79 -4.73 -2.35 -17.81
CA LYS A 79 -4.99 -3.12 -19.02
C LYS A 79 -4.67 -2.30 -20.28
N ASN A 80 -5.17 -1.07 -20.35
CA ASN A 80 -4.93 -0.17 -21.48
C ASN A 80 -3.44 0.18 -21.61
N LEU A 81 -2.76 0.47 -20.49
CA LEU A 81 -1.33 0.76 -20.49
C LEU A 81 -0.47 -0.45 -20.89
N ALA A 82 -0.87 -1.66 -20.47
CA ALA A 82 -0.19 -2.92 -20.77
C ALA A 82 -0.53 -3.48 -22.17
N GLY A 83 -1.39 -2.80 -22.94
CA GLY A 83 -1.81 -3.24 -24.28
C GLY A 83 -2.61 -4.55 -24.27
N LEU A 84 -3.35 -4.82 -23.18
CA LEU A 84 -4.13 -6.04 -23.03
C LEU A 84 -5.59 -5.85 -23.47
N SER A 85 -6.21 -6.93 -23.92
CA SER A 85 -7.63 -6.94 -24.31
C SER A 85 -8.58 -7.06 -23.11
N SER A 86 -8.13 -7.73 -22.02
CA SER A 86 -8.97 -8.05 -20.87
C SER A 86 -8.39 -7.56 -19.53
N ALA A 87 -9.23 -6.91 -18.73
CA ALA A 87 -8.89 -6.55 -17.35
C ALA A 87 -8.81 -7.79 -16.42
N THR A 88 -9.36 -8.93 -16.84
CA THR A 88 -9.23 -10.20 -16.13
C THR A 88 -7.76 -10.65 -16.07
N THR A 89 -7.00 -10.46 -17.15
CA THR A 89 -5.56 -10.78 -17.18
C THR A 89 -4.78 -9.95 -16.16
N ILE A 90 -5.14 -8.67 -15.98
CA ILE A 90 -4.55 -7.83 -14.92
C ILE A 90 -4.87 -8.40 -13.53
N LYS A 91 -6.12 -8.83 -13.30
CA LYS A 91 -6.51 -9.47 -12.05
C LYS A 91 -5.72 -10.76 -11.79
N GLU A 92 -5.49 -11.58 -12.82
CA GLU A 92 -4.66 -12.79 -12.73
C GLU A 92 -3.20 -12.44 -12.39
N TYR A 93 -2.62 -11.43 -13.04
CA TYR A 93 -1.26 -10.98 -12.75
C TYR A 93 -1.11 -10.54 -11.30
N PHE A 94 -2.09 -9.81 -10.77
CA PHE A 94 -2.10 -9.49 -9.35
C PHE A 94 -2.21 -10.73 -8.45
N GLY A 95 -2.99 -11.73 -8.84
CA GLY A 95 -3.00 -13.03 -8.14
C GLY A 95 -1.63 -13.73 -8.15
N TYR A 96 -0.88 -13.63 -9.25
CA TYR A 96 0.48 -14.17 -9.32
C TYR A 96 1.45 -13.39 -8.43
N LEU A 97 1.35 -12.06 -8.40
CA LEU A 97 2.16 -11.19 -7.54
C LEU A 97 1.85 -11.39 -6.04
N GLU A 98 0.59 -11.71 -5.71
CA GLU A 98 0.19 -12.12 -4.36
C GLU A 98 0.83 -13.46 -3.98
N ASN A 99 0.74 -14.45 -4.86
CA ASN A 99 1.32 -15.78 -4.62
C ASN A 99 2.85 -15.76 -4.56
N SER A 100 3.50 -14.74 -5.13
CA SER A 100 4.95 -14.53 -5.05
C SER A 100 5.37 -13.65 -3.87
N TYR A 101 4.43 -13.24 -3.01
CA TYR A 101 4.65 -12.33 -1.87
C TYR A 101 5.22 -10.95 -2.22
N LEU A 102 5.18 -10.54 -3.50
CA LEU A 102 5.63 -9.19 -3.89
C LEU A 102 4.62 -8.14 -3.45
N VAL A 103 3.34 -8.50 -3.56
CA VAL A 103 2.19 -7.72 -3.15
C VAL A 103 1.46 -8.52 -2.06
N PRO A 104 1.14 -7.92 -0.90
CA PRO A 104 0.34 -8.59 0.11
C PRO A 104 -1.08 -8.83 -0.40
N LYS A 105 -1.71 -9.91 0.07
CA LYS A 105 -3.07 -10.28 -0.36
C LYS A 105 -4.06 -9.13 -0.18
N PHE A 106 -4.76 -8.78 -1.26
CA PHE A 106 -5.77 -7.73 -1.25
C PHE A 106 -6.89 -8.04 -0.29
N SER A 107 -7.30 -7.01 0.44
CA SER A 107 -8.55 -7.02 1.18
C SER A 107 -9.48 -5.99 0.52
N PRO A 108 -10.64 -6.42 -0.03
CA PRO A 108 -11.52 -5.56 -0.84
C PRO A 108 -12.19 -4.45 -0.03
N SER A 109 -12.55 -3.31 -0.62
CA SER A 109 -13.45 -2.36 0.06
C SER A 109 -14.72 -3.05 0.56
N LEU A 110 -15.14 -2.74 1.80
CA LEU A 110 -16.32 -3.35 2.44
C LEU A 110 -17.64 -2.80 1.90
N LYS A 111 -17.63 -1.57 1.37
CA LYS A 111 -18.84 -0.89 0.87
C LYS A 111 -18.96 -0.95 -0.64
N THR A 112 -17.84 -1.04 -1.36
CA THR A 112 -17.86 -0.88 -2.81
C THR A 112 -18.11 -2.23 -3.50
N GLN A 113 -19.38 -2.47 -3.88
CA GLN A 113 -19.76 -3.52 -4.85
C GLN A 113 -19.11 -3.34 -6.24
N VAL A 114 -18.39 -2.23 -6.47
CA VAL A 114 -17.68 -1.96 -7.72
C VAL A 114 -16.31 -2.60 -7.68
N TYR A 115 -16.20 -3.74 -8.36
CA TYR A 115 -15.00 -4.54 -8.60
C TYR A 115 -13.81 -3.80 -9.25
N SER A 116 -13.88 -2.49 -9.53
CA SER A 116 -12.91 -1.83 -10.42
C SER A 116 -11.70 -1.25 -9.69
N ASN A 117 -11.88 -0.65 -8.51
CA ASN A 117 -10.81 0.10 -7.85
C ASN A 117 -10.24 -0.66 -6.66
N LYS A 118 -8.92 -0.74 -6.57
CA LYS A 118 -8.20 -1.35 -5.46
C LYS A 118 -7.02 -0.48 -5.06
N LYS A 119 -6.73 -0.40 -3.76
CA LYS A 119 -5.43 0.08 -3.28
C LYS A 119 -4.40 -1.04 -3.37
N ILE A 120 -3.23 -0.73 -3.93
CA ILE A 120 -2.11 -1.67 -4.01
C ILE A 120 -1.01 -1.31 -3.04
N TYR A 121 -0.63 -2.28 -2.22
CA TYR A 121 0.50 -2.19 -1.31
C TYR A 121 1.64 -3.09 -1.80
N PHE A 122 2.84 -2.85 -1.30
CA PHE A 122 4.00 -3.70 -1.51
C PHE A 122 4.50 -4.22 -0.18
N VAL A 123 5.06 -5.44 -0.21
CA VAL A 123 5.67 -6.06 0.99
C VAL A 123 6.77 -5.18 1.59
N ASP A 124 7.45 -4.42 0.72
CA ASP A 124 8.50 -3.49 1.09
C ASP A 124 8.49 -2.25 0.19
N THR A 125 8.66 -1.07 0.76
CA THR A 125 8.61 0.20 0.04
C THR A 125 9.84 0.47 -0.80
N ALA A 126 10.97 -0.20 -0.52
CA ALA A 126 12.17 -0.15 -1.36
C ALA A 126 11.88 -0.68 -2.78
N ILE A 127 11.09 -1.75 -2.87
CA ILE A 127 10.68 -2.35 -4.15
C ILE A 127 9.89 -1.34 -4.97
N ALA A 128 8.84 -0.77 -4.39
CA ALA A 128 8.02 0.22 -5.09
C ALA A 128 8.83 1.46 -5.50
N ARG A 129 9.77 1.90 -4.64
CA ARG A 129 10.67 3.03 -4.92
C ARG A 129 11.58 2.80 -6.12
N ILE A 130 12.13 1.59 -6.24
CA ILE A 130 13.12 1.27 -7.28
C ILE A 130 12.44 0.90 -8.60
N LEU A 131 11.25 0.29 -8.53
CA LEU A 131 10.51 -0.14 -9.73
C LEU A 131 9.59 0.93 -10.31
N GLY A 132 9.05 1.84 -9.49
CA GLY A 132 8.08 2.83 -9.91
C GLY A 132 8.66 4.24 -10.06
N TYR A 133 7.90 5.11 -10.72
CA TYR A 133 8.16 6.55 -10.70
C TYR A 133 7.70 7.16 -9.38
N ARG A 134 8.48 8.09 -8.81
CA ARG A 134 8.15 8.78 -7.56
C ARG A 134 8.27 10.29 -7.64
N THR A 135 7.42 10.96 -6.87
CA THR A 135 7.41 12.40 -6.60
C THR A 135 7.55 12.64 -5.10
N SER A 136 7.87 13.87 -4.70
CA SER A 136 7.96 14.25 -3.27
C SER A 136 6.63 14.10 -2.50
N GLU A 137 5.49 14.05 -3.18
CA GLU A 137 4.16 13.80 -2.60
C GLU A 137 3.95 12.36 -2.11
N ASP A 138 4.87 11.43 -2.39
CA ASP A 138 4.69 10.01 -2.09
C ASP A 138 4.97 9.64 -0.64
N TYR A 139 5.41 10.56 0.23
CA TYR A 139 5.70 10.23 1.63
C TYR A 139 4.46 9.70 2.36
N GLY A 140 3.30 10.33 2.18
CA GLY A 140 2.04 9.87 2.80
C GLY A 140 1.65 8.46 2.37
N ARG A 141 1.89 8.11 1.10
CA ARG A 141 1.59 6.78 0.54
C ARG A 141 2.52 5.69 1.05
N ILE A 142 3.80 6.03 1.21
CA ILE A 142 4.77 5.11 1.83
C ILE A 142 4.45 4.91 3.30
N LEU A 143 4.05 5.97 4.01
CA LEU A 143 3.58 5.86 5.38
C LEU A 143 2.35 4.94 5.46
N GLU A 144 1.35 5.17 4.61
CA GLU A 144 0.16 4.32 4.52
C GLU A 144 0.55 2.85 4.24
N ASN A 145 1.44 2.58 3.29
CA ASN A 145 1.92 1.22 3.00
C ASN A 145 2.59 0.57 4.22
N ASN A 146 3.42 1.32 4.95
CA ASN A 146 4.09 0.80 6.15
C ASN A 146 3.09 0.50 7.27
N VAL A 147 2.08 1.36 7.47
CA VAL A 147 0.98 1.10 8.40
C VAL A 147 0.22 -0.16 7.96
N PHE A 148 -0.15 -0.27 6.68
CA PHE A 148 -0.80 -1.48 6.15
C PHE A 148 0.01 -2.74 6.48
N MET A 149 1.31 -2.74 6.21
CA MET A 149 2.18 -3.88 6.48
C MET A 149 2.26 -4.22 7.98
N GLU A 150 2.29 -3.23 8.86
CA GLU A 150 2.25 -3.44 10.31
C GLU A 150 0.92 -4.06 10.76
N LEU A 151 -0.22 -3.56 10.26
CA LEU A 151 -1.54 -4.14 10.54
C LEU A 151 -1.61 -5.60 10.05
N LYS A 152 -1.04 -5.90 8.87
CA LYS A 152 -0.93 -7.28 8.37
C LYS A 152 -0.04 -8.16 9.25
N ARG A 153 1.09 -7.66 9.76
CA ARG A 153 1.96 -8.41 10.71
C ARG A 153 1.23 -8.74 12.01
N ARG A 154 0.31 -7.87 12.45
CA ARG A 154 -0.61 -8.12 13.58
C ARG A 154 -1.75 -9.07 13.24
N SER A 155 -1.74 -9.69 12.06
CA SER A 155 -2.78 -10.61 11.59
C SER A 155 -4.18 -9.99 11.52
N GLN A 156 -4.27 -8.68 11.30
CA GLN A 156 -5.56 -8.00 11.20
C GLN A 156 -6.20 -8.21 9.82
N GLU A 157 -7.54 -8.26 9.82
CA GLU A 157 -8.37 -8.23 8.62
C GLU A 157 -8.63 -6.77 8.23
N VAL A 158 -7.68 -6.22 7.48
CA VAL A 158 -7.61 -4.80 7.13
C VAL A 158 -8.39 -4.54 5.86
N TYR A 159 -9.26 -3.54 5.84
CA TYR A 159 -9.95 -3.04 4.66
C TYR A 159 -9.76 -1.54 4.54
N TYR A 160 -10.28 -0.90 3.49
CA TYR A 160 -10.41 0.55 3.44
C TYR A 160 -11.89 0.94 3.31
N HIS A 161 -12.22 2.17 3.67
CA HIS A 161 -13.57 2.72 3.50
C HIS A 161 -13.55 3.75 2.37
N ARG A 162 -14.47 3.59 1.41
CA ARG A 162 -14.68 4.56 0.33
C ARG A 162 -16.17 4.72 0.05
N ASP A 163 -16.66 5.93 0.27
CA ASP A 163 -18.01 6.38 -0.07
C ASP A 163 -17.91 7.82 -0.60
N LYS A 164 -18.40 8.85 0.11
CA LYS A 164 -18.20 10.26 -0.28
C LYS A 164 -16.79 10.73 0.06
N LYS A 165 -16.25 10.23 1.16
CA LYS A 165 -14.86 10.39 1.60
C LYS A 165 -14.19 9.03 1.69
N GLU A 166 -12.89 9.07 1.88
CA GLU A 166 -12.06 7.89 2.04
C GLU A 166 -11.51 7.85 3.47
N CYS A 167 -11.53 6.68 4.08
CA CYS A 167 -10.73 6.39 5.27
C CYS A 167 -9.77 5.25 4.95
N ASP A 168 -8.49 5.44 5.26
CA ASP A 168 -7.41 4.58 4.77
C ASP A 168 -7.58 3.13 5.21
N PHE A 169 -7.90 2.91 6.49
CA PHE A 169 -8.10 1.57 7.02
C PHE A 169 -9.33 1.45 7.91
N VAL A 170 -10.00 0.31 7.78
CA VAL A 170 -10.98 -0.18 8.74
C VAL A 170 -10.69 -1.64 9.07
N ILE A 171 -10.71 -1.97 10.35
CA ILE A 171 -10.33 -3.31 10.84
C ILE A 171 -11.59 -4.11 11.14
N ARG A 172 -11.70 -5.28 10.51
CA ARG A 172 -12.80 -6.21 10.74
C ARG A 172 -12.45 -7.21 11.83
N GLU A 173 -13.42 -7.47 12.70
CA GLU A 173 -13.38 -8.53 13.71
C GLU A 173 -14.71 -9.31 13.65
N GLY A 174 -14.66 -10.55 13.17
CA GLY A 174 -15.86 -11.36 12.93
C GLY A 174 -16.77 -10.74 11.87
N TYR A 175 -17.96 -10.28 12.26
CA TYR A 175 -18.95 -9.69 11.35
C TYR A 175 -19.03 -8.16 11.43
N ARG A 176 -18.21 -7.52 12.27
CA ARG A 176 -18.27 -6.07 12.50
C ARG A 176 -16.94 -5.40 12.17
N ILE A 177 -17.03 -4.11 11.91
CA ILE A 177 -15.86 -3.23 11.91
C ILE A 177 -15.65 -2.75 13.34
N ARG A 178 -14.43 -2.92 13.83
CA ARG A 178 -14.05 -2.60 15.21
C ARG A 178 -13.35 -1.25 15.30
N GLU A 179 -12.65 -0.86 14.25
CA GLU A 179 -11.72 0.26 14.29
C GLU A 179 -11.61 0.92 12.91
N ALA A 180 -11.50 2.25 12.89
CA ALA A 180 -11.19 3.04 11.71
C ALA A 180 -9.90 3.83 11.98
N ILE A 181 -9.00 3.83 11.00
CA ILE A 181 -7.66 4.41 11.11
C ILE A 181 -7.39 5.27 9.88
N GLN A 182 -7.06 6.53 10.11
CA GLN A 182 -6.59 7.46 9.09
C GLN A 182 -5.09 7.70 9.25
N VAL A 183 -4.36 7.76 8.13
CA VAL A 183 -2.91 7.95 8.11
C VAL A 183 -2.59 9.24 7.38
N THR A 184 -1.76 10.07 8.00
CA THR A 184 -1.35 11.33 7.39
C THR A 184 0.06 11.70 7.81
N LYS A 185 0.78 12.42 6.95
CA LYS A 185 2.12 12.91 7.31
C LYS A 185 2.03 13.99 8.40
N SER A 186 1.13 14.96 8.21
CA SER A 186 0.98 16.13 9.06
C SER A 186 -0.47 16.60 9.06
N MET A 187 -0.88 17.16 10.20
CA MET A 187 -2.18 17.80 10.41
C MET A 187 -2.04 19.33 10.56
N GLU A 188 -0.88 19.91 10.24
CA GLU A 188 -0.64 21.36 10.40
C GLU A 188 -1.45 22.20 9.40
N ASP A 189 -1.65 21.68 8.19
CA ASP A 189 -2.45 22.32 7.16
C ASP A 189 -3.96 22.11 7.44
N PRO A 190 -4.76 23.18 7.60
CA PRO A 190 -6.18 23.07 7.95
C PRO A 190 -7.02 22.31 6.92
N ASP A 191 -6.71 22.44 5.63
CA ASP A 191 -7.44 21.75 4.56
C ASP A 191 -7.17 20.24 4.59
N THR A 192 -5.91 19.86 4.80
CA THR A 192 -5.50 18.48 5.04
C THR A 192 -6.18 17.94 6.29
N MET A 193 -6.07 18.63 7.44
CA MET A 193 -6.71 18.23 8.69
C MET A 193 -8.21 17.96 8.49
N LYS A 194 -8.92 18.88 7.85
CA LYS A 194 -10.34 18.74 7.58
C LYS A 194 -10.64 17.53 6.69
N ARG A 195 -9.87 17.33 5.61
CA ARG A 195 -10.04 16.19 4.69
C ARG A 195 -9.83 14.85 5.41
N GLU A 196 -8.79 14.73 6.23
CA GLU A 196 -8.48 13.51 6.97
C GLU A 196 -9.54 13.22 8.04
N LEU A 197 -10.00 14.25 8.78
CA LEU A 197 -11.07 14.11 9.77
C LEU A 197 -12.41 13.75 9.14
N ASP A 198 -12.78 14.39 8.03
CA ASP A 198 -14.02 14.09 7.30
C ASP A 198 -14.08 12.60 6.89
N GLY A 199 -12.95 12.07 6.39
CA GLY A 199 -12.82 10.67 5.99
C GLY A 199 -13.03 9.71 7.17
N LEU A 200 -12.32 9.95 8.26
CA LEU A 200 -12.43 9.13 9.47
C LEU A 200 -13.84 9.18 10.07
N LEU A 201 -14.44 10.37 10.18
CA LEU A 201 -15.78 10.55 10.74
C LEU A 201 -16.86 9.90 9.87
N GLU A 202 -16.73 9.91 8.55
CA GLU A 202 -17.66 9.21 7.66
C GLU A 202 -17.60 7.69 7.86
N ALA A 203 -16.39 7.13 8.02
CA ALA A 203 -16.22 5.71 8.32
C ALA A 203 -16.79 5.37 9.70
N MET A 204 -16.48 6.15 10.73
CA MET A 204 -16.99 5.95 12.09
C MET A 204 -18.52 5.97 12.12
N LYS A 205 -19.15 6.95 11.47
CA LYS A 205 -20.61 7.04 11.35
C LYS A 205 -21.19 5.85 10.57
N THR A 206 -20.53 5.40 9.51
CA THR A 206 -20.97 4.27 8.69
C THR A 206 -21.01 2.96 9.50
N TYR A 207 -20.05 2.77 10.40
CA TYR A 207 -19.86 1.52 11.13
C TYR A 207 -20.18 1.61 12.63
N ASP A 208 -20.83 2.70 13.06
CA ASP A 208 -21.22 2.97 14.46
C ASP A 208 -20.06 2.89 15.47
N LEU A 209 -18.92 3.48 15.11
CA LEU A 209 -17.72 3.52 15.96
C LEU A 209 -17.74 4.74 16.87
N GLN A 210 -17.41 4.54 18.15
CA GLN A 210 -17.31 5.61 19.15
C GLN A 210 -15.99 6.38 19.07
N GLU A 211 -14.93 5.73 18.59
CA GLU A 211 -13.60 6.29 18.46
C GLU A 211 -12.98 5.92 17.11
N GLY A 212 -12.03 6.74 16.67
CA GLY A 212 -11.23 6.54 15.47
C GLY A 212 -9.80 6.98 15.74
N LEU A 213 -8.85 6.40 15.01
CA LEU A 213 -7.43 6.64 15.21
C LEU A 213 -6.84 7.46 14.04
N ILE A 214 -6.06 8.49 14.36
CA ILE A 214 -5.22 9.18 13.36
C ILE A 214 -3.76 8.89 13.67
N LEU A 215 -3.05 8.31 12.69
CA LEU A 215 -1.62 8.09 12.75
C LEU A 215 -0.91 9.20 11.98
N THR A 216 -0.04 9.95 12.67
CA THR A 216 0.71 11.08 12.12
C THR A 216 2.21 11.02 12.45
N THR A 217 3.05 11.54 11.56
CA THR A 217 4.51 11.67 11.80
C THR A 217 4.89 12.93 12.57
N ASN A 218 3.98 13.91 12.59
CA ASN A 218 4.05 15.08 13.43
C ASN A 218 3.04 14.90 14.58
N GLY A 219 3.52 14.40 15.71
CA GLY A 219 2.81 14.49 16.99
C GLY A 219 3.29 15.74 17.73
N ALA A 220 2.34 16.53 18.23
CA ALA A 220 2.56 17.61 19.18
C ALA A 220 3.27 17.13 20.46
#